data_AF-A0A4P9YX96-F1
#
_entry.id   AF-A0A4P9YX96-F1
#
_cell.length_a   1.000
_cell.length_b   1.000
_cell.length_c   1.000
_cell.angle_alpha   90.00
_cell.angle_beta   90.00
_cell.angle_gamma   90.00
#
_symmetry.space_group_name_H-M   'P 1'
#
loop_
_entity.id
_entity.type
_entity.pdbx_description
1 polymer ?
#
loop_
_entity_poly.entity_id
_entity_poly.type
_entity_poly.pdbx_seq_one_letter_code
_entity_poly.pdbx_strand_id
1 'polypeptide(L)'
;MFRNQYDSDITVWSPQGRLHQVEYALEAVKQGSAAVGLRSKTHAVLVAVKRTPGDLASYQKKLIRIDDHMGIAIAGLTSDARVISNYMRTEAMRSKMLFERPLPVGRIVSALADKAQVNTQHYGGRPYGVGLLVIGADETGPHLFECSPSGNNFEYYAMAIGSRGQSAKTYLERQYESFADAALDKLIHEGLKALQATLQQDKSLDVKNASVAYVGVDVPFTVVEGEALAPHLERLAPSRRDATSGTTTEPSAATDVAPMETE
;
A
#
# COMPACT_ATOMS: atom_id res chain seq x y z
N MET A 1 7.04 30.24 19.26
CA MET A 1 7.13 29.01 18.45
C MET A 1 8.40 28.29 18.86
N PHE A 2 8.33 27.07 19.38
CA PHE A 2 9.53 26.30 19.72
C PHE A 2 10.18 25.81 18.43
N ARG A 3 11.30 26.41 18.04
CA ARG A 3 12.10 25.97 16.90
C ARG A 3 13.00 24.83 17.38
N ASN A 4 12.89 23.66 16.76
CA ASN A 4 13.85 22.59 17.01
C ASN A 4 15.20 22.98 16.39
N GLN A 5 16.30 22.73 17.10
CA GLN A 5 17.64 23.10 16.65
C GLN A 5 18.36 21.94 15.94
N TYR A 6 17.78 20.73 15.98
CA TYR A 6 18.36 19.49 15.48
C TYR A 6 17.64 18.92 14.25
N ASP A 7 16.77 19.71 13.61
CA ASP A 7 15.92 19.26 12.52
C ASP A 7 16.29 19.85 11.15
N SER A 8 17.37 20.62 11.04
CA SER A 8 17.76 21.26 9.77
C SER A 8 18.38 20.27 8.78
N ASP A 9 19.32 19.45 9.25
CA ASP A 9 20.17 18.62 8.40
C ASP A 9 20.05 17.15 8.74
N ILE A 10 20.22 16.30 7.72
CA ILE A 10 20.10 14.85 7.85
C ILE A 10 21.22 14.22 8.70
N THR A 11 22.36 14.91 8.83
CA THR A 11 23.54 14.43 9.58
C THR A 11 23.53 14.82 11.05
N VAL A 12 22.47 15.47 11.53
CA VAL A 12 22.38 15.97 12.91
C VAL A 12 21.48 15.05 13.73
N TRP A 13 22.06 14.45 14.76
CA TRP A 13 21.33 13.66 15.74
C TRP A 13 20.74 14.55 16.83
N SER A 14 19.49 14.29 17.21
CA SER A 14 18.90 14.91 18.39
C SER A 14 19.53 14.33 19.68
N PRO A 15 19.43 15.02 20.83
CA PRO A 15 19.86 14.49 22.13
C PRO A 15 19.14 13.17 22.52
N GLN A 16 18.01 12.86 21.90
CA GLN A 16 17.27 11.60 22.09
C GLN A 16 17.73 10.48 21.12
N GLY A 17 18.77 10.70 20.32
CA GLY A 17 19.26 9.73 19.35
C GLY A 17 18.30 9.54 18.17
N ARG A 18 17.66 10.61 17.70
CA ARG A 18 16.71 10.58 16.56
C ARG A 18 17.22 11.42 15.40
N LEU A 19 16.92 10.98 14.18
CA LEU A 19 17.14 11.75 12.94
C LEU A 19 15.81 12.31 12.45
N HIS A 20 15.52 13.56 12.80
CA HIS A 20 14.23 14.18 12.51
C HIS A 20 13.91 14.27 11.01
N GLN A 21 14.90 14.52 10.16
CA GLN A 21 14.70 14.54 8.71
C GLN A 21 14.22 13.20 8.14
N VAL A 22 14.65 12.06 8.71
CA VAL A 22 14.14 10.73 8.33
C VAL A 22 12.69 10.56 8.80
N GLU A 23 12.38 11.00 10.01
CA GLU A 23 11.03 10.92 10.57
C GLU A 23 10.03 11.77 9.77
N TYR A 24 10.45 12.96 9.33
CA TYR A 24 9.63 13.81 8.47
C TYR A 24 9.41 13.19 7.09
N ALA A 25 10.42 12.49 6.54
CA ALA A 25 10.25 11.73 5.31
C ALA A 25 9.24 10.57 5.49
N LEU A 26 9.24 9.89 6.64
CA LEU A 26 8.23 8.88 6.99
C LEU A 26 6.82 9.48 7.07
N GLU A 27 6.67 10.69 7.62
CA GLU A 27 5.39 11.39 7.63
C GLU A 27 4.93 11.77 6.22
N ALA A 28 5.84 12.13 5.31
CA ALA A 28 5.52 12.40 3.92
C ALA A 28 4.90 11.17 3.21
N VAL A 29 5.35 9.95 3.54
CA VAL A 29 4.75 8.71 3.03
C VAL A 29 3.28 8.59 3.47
N LYS A 30 2.98 8.90 4.73
CA LYS A 30 1.61 8.85 5.28
C LYS A 30 0.66 9.85 4.61
N GLN A 31 1.18 10.94 4.04
CA GLN A 31 0.38 11.91 3.26
C GLN A 31 0.03 11.40 1.85
N GLY A 32 0.84 10.47 1.31
CA GLY A 32 0.52 9.78 0.07
C GLY A 32 -0.79 9.01 0.17
N SER A 33 -1.49 8.80 -0.95
CA SER A 33 -2.71 7.99 -0.91
C SER A 33 -2.41 6.53 -0.55
N ALA A 34 -3.41 5.76 -0.13
CA ALA A 34 -3.20 4.38 0.31
C ALA A 34 -2.73 3.45 -0.83
N ALA A 35 -1.89 2.48 -0.48
CA ALA A 35 -1.58 1.32 -1.29
C ALA A 35 -1.48 0.09 -0.37
N VAL A 36 -1.98 -1.04 -0.84
CA VAL A 36 -2.03 -2.32 -0.14
C VAL A 36 -1.32 -3.36 -0.99
N GLY A 37 -0.50 -4.18 -0.36
CA GLY A 37 0.14 -5.33 -0.97
C GLY A 37 -0.18 -6.58 -0.17
N LEU A 38 -0.34 -7.70 -0.87
CA LEU A 38 -0.53 -9.01 -0.27
C LEU A 38 0.00 -10.11 -1.19
N ARG A 39 0.47 -11.22 -0.62
CA ARG A 39 1.00 -12.35 -1.37
C ARG A 39 0.41 -13.68 -0.91
N SER A 40 0.23 -14.59 -1.88
CA SER A 40 0.02 -16.01 -1.68
C SER A 40 1.31 -16.77 -2.05
N LYS A 41 1.26 -18.11 -2.02
CA LYS A 41 2.36 -18.95 -2.52
C LYS A 41 2.55 -18.86 -4.04
N THR A 42 1.53 -18.37 -4.78
CA THR A 42 1.53 -18.38 -6.25
C THR A 42 1.56 -16.99 -6.87
N HIS A 43 0.99 -15.99 -6.20
CA HIS A 43 0.88 -14.62 -6.71
C HIS A 43 1.16 -13.57 -5.64
N ALA A 44 1.61 -12.40 -6.07
CA ALA A 44 1.64 -11.18 -5.27
C ALA A 44 0.80 -10.10 -5.95
N VAL A 45 0.05 -9.34 -5.16
CA VAL A 45 -0.94 -8.35 -5.63
C VAL A 45 -0.67 -7.01 -4.95
N LEU A 46 -0.79 -5.94 -5.73
CA LEU A 46 -0.82 -4.56 -5.28
C LEU A 46 -2.18 -3.96 -5.63
N VAL A 47 -2.76 -3.22 -4.70
CA VAL A 47 -4.00 -2.47 -4.89
C VAL A 47 -3.76 -1.05 -4.39
N ALA A 48 -4.05 -0.05 -5.21
CA ALA A 48 -3.79 1.34 -4.87
C ALA A 48 -4.97 2.25 -5.19
N VAL A 49 -5.18 3.25 -4.35
CA VAL A 49 -6.14 4.34 -4.62
C VAL A 49 -5.43 5.53 -5.26
N LYS A 50 -5.86 5.88 -6.47
CA LYS A 50 -5.45 7.07 -7.21
C LYS A 50 -6.29 8.26 -6.74
N ARG A 51 -5.65 9.42 -6.59
CA ARG A 51 -6.34 10.69 -6.34
C ARG A 51 -6.33 11.52 -7.62
N THR A 52 -7.40 12.29 -7.80
CA THR A 52 -7.44 13.38 -8.77
C THR A 52 -7.48 14.71 -8.02
N PRO A 53 -6.73 15.75 -8.47
CA PRO A 53 -6.85 17.08 -7.90
C PRO A 53 -8.16 17.79 -8.27
N GLY A 54 -8.90 17.29 -9.27
CA GLY A 54 -10.19 17.82 -9.68
C GLY A 54 -10.72 17.17 -10.95
N ASP A 55 -11.94 17.51 -11.38
CA ASP A 55 -12.63 16.82 -12.47
C ASP A 55 -11.95 16.96 -13.85
N LEU A 56 -11.17 18.02 -14.03
CA LEU A 56 -10.42 18.29 -15.27
C LEU A 56 -9.08 17.57 -15.33
N ALA A 57 -8.65 16.92 -14.25
CA ALA A 57 -7.34 16.31 -14.15
C ALA A 57 -7.38 14.79 -14.32
N SER A 58 -6.32 14.24 -14.90
CA SER A 58 -6.11 12.80 -14.96
C SER A 58 -5.69 12.25 -13.60
N TYR A 59 -6.13 11.03 -13.30
CA TYR A 59 -5.66 10.30 -12.13
C TYR A 59 -4.16 10.01 -12.21
N GLN A 60 -3.45 10.28 -11.12
CA GLN A 60 -2.03 9.98 -11.04
C GLN A 60 -1.78 8.48 -10.86
N LYS A 61 -0.95 7.89 -11.73
CA LYS A 61 -0.58 6.47 -11.65
C LYS A 61 0.26 6.20 -10.41
N LYS A 62 -0.05 5.09 -9.73
CA LYS A 62 0.66 4.65 -8.51
C LYS A 62 1.36 3.31 -8.66
N LEU A 63 0.90 2.50 -9.60
CA LEU A 63 1.48 1.19 -9.90
C LEU A 63 2.44 1.39 -11.07
N ILE A 64 3.69 1.00 -10.87
CA ILE A 64 4.76 1.22 -11.83
C ILE A 64 5.42 -0.13 -12.11
N ARG A 65 5.38 -0.55 -13.38
CA ARG A 65 6.14 -1.72 -13.84
C ARG A 65 7.64 -1.41 -13.83
N ILE A 66 8.42 -2.30 -13.21
CA ILE A 66 9.89 -2.24 -13.20
C ILE A 66 10.46 -3.23 -14.21
N ASP A 67 9.96 -4.46 -14.22
CA ASP A 67 10.36 -5.50 -15.15
C ASP A 67 9.15 -6.42 -15.44
N ASP A 68 9.33 -7.46 -16.24
CA ASP A 68 8.29 -8.47 -16.53
C ASP A 68 7.84 -9.21 -15.27
N HIS A 69 8.75 -9.48 -14.35
CA HIS A 69 8.50 -10.26 -13.13
C HIS A 69 8.36 -9.38 -11.88
N MET A 70 8.27 -8.06 -12.02
CA MET A 70 8.31 -7.13 -10.89
C MET A 70 7.66 -5.77 -11.15
N GLY A 71 6.99 -5.24 -10.12
CA GLY A 71 6.53 -3.85 -10.11
C GLY A 71 6.34 -3.30 -8.70
N ILE A 72 6.04 -2.02 -8.63
CA ILE A 72 5.97 -1.28 -7.37
C ILE A 72 4.67 -0.49 -7.24
N ALA A 73 4.20 -0.30 -6.01
CA ALA A 73 3.25 0.73 -5.63
C ALA A 73 3.97 1.81 -4.81
N ILE A 74 3.62 3.08 -5.05
CA ILE A 74 4.28 4.22 -4.41
C ILE A 74 3.33 4.93 -3.43
N ALA A 75 3.85 5.47 -2.34
CA ALA A 75 3.15 6.46 -1.50
C ALA A 75 4.13 7.55 -1.03
N GLY A 76 3.75 8.82 -1.19
CA GLY A 76 4.59 9.98 -0.87
C GLY A 76 4.97 10.78 -2.12
N LEU A 77 6.20 11.29 -2.18
CA LEU A 77 6.69 12.15 -3.26
C LEU A 77 6.89 11.37 -4.56
N THR A 78 6.08 11.70 -5.57
CA THR A 78 6.12 11.02 -6.88
C THR A 78 7.38 11.34 -7.70
N SER A 79 8.03 12.47 -7.44
CA SER A 79 9.33 12.80 -8.02
C SER A 79 10.42 11.81 -7.60
N ASP A 80 10.46 11.49 -6.30
CA ASP A 80 11.41 10.52 -5.74
C ASP A 80 11.11 9.11 -6.23
N ALA A 81 9.81 8.76 -6.32
CA ALA A 81 9.36 7.51 -6.91
C ALA A 81 9.85 7.34 -8.35
N ARG A 82 9.91 8.41 -9.14
CA ARG A 82 10.42 8.39 -10.51
C ARG A 82 11.93 8.11 -10.55
N VAL A 83 12.70 8.72 -9.66
CA VAL A 83 14.14 8.46 -9.54
C VAL A 83 14.39 7.00 -9.17
N ILE A 84 13.68 6.49 -8.16
CA ILE A 84 13.85 5.11 -7.70
C ILE A 84 13.38 4.10 -8.76
N SER A 85 12.22 4.30 -9.37
CA SER A 85 11.73 3.38 -10.41
C SER A 85 12.67 3.31 -11.62
N ASN A 86 13.29 4.42 -12.02
CA ASN A 86 14.30 4.42 -13.07
C ASN A 86 15.57 3.69 -12.64
N TYR A 87 16.04 3.90 -11.41
CA TYR A 87 17.16 3.14 -10.85
C TYR A 87 16.88 1.63 -10.86
N MET A 88 15.70 1.22 -10.38
CA MET A 88 15.30 -0.18 -10.33
C MET A 88 15.22 -0.81 -11.73
N ARG A 89 14.69 -0.08 -12.72
CA ARG A 89 14.67 -0.53 -14.12
C ARG A 89 16.08 -0.74 -14.66
N THR A 90 16.99 0.18 -14.39
CA THR A 90 18.38 0.07 -14.83
C THR A 90 19.06 -1.16 -14.21
N GLU A 91 18.88 -1.40 -12.92
CA GLU A 91 19.43 -2.60 -12.26
C GLU A 91 18.83 -3.90 -12.79
N ALA A 92 17.51 -3.94 -13.03
CA ALA A 92 16.86 -5.10 -13.62
C ALA A 92 17.38 -5.39 -15.05
N MET A 93 17.46 -4.37 -15.91
CA MET A 93 18.01 -4.49 -17.25
C MET A 93 19.48 -4.91 -17.24
N ARG A 94 20.28 -4.35 -16.32
CA ARG A 94 21.69 -4.71 -16.13
C ARG A 94 21.83 -6.20 -15.79
N SER A 95 21.02 -6.72 -14.88
CA SER A 95 21.05 -8.14 -14.52
C SER A 95 20.70 -9.03 -15.71
N LYS A 96 19.64 -8.69 -16.46
CA LYS A 96 19.26 -9.42 -17.68
C LYS A 96 20.37 -9.40 -18.74
N MET A 97 21.05 -8.27 -18.91
CA MET A 97 22.14 -8.14 -19.87
C MET A 97 23.41 -8.91 -19.46
N LEU A 98 23.77 -8.90 -18.18
CA LEU A 98 25.02 -9.53 -17.70
C LEU A 98 24.88 -11.03 -17.43
N PHE A 99 23.72 -11.46 -16.94
CA PHE A 99 23.52 -12.82 -16.43
C PHE A 99 22.41 -13.58 -17.16
N GLU A 100 21.78 -12.98 -18.18
CA GLU A 100 20.67 -13.57 -18.96
C GLU A 100 19.51 -14.07 -18.11
N ARG A 101 19.31 -13.47 -16.92
CA ARG A 101 18.25 -13.88 -15.99
C ARG A 101 17.58 -12.68 -15.30
N PRO A 102 16.28 -12.82 -14.94
CA PRO A 102 15.59 -11.83 -14.12
C PRO A 102 16.33 -11.58 -12.80
N LEU A 103 16.35 -10.33 -12.34
CA LEU A 103 16.98 -9.94 -11.08
C LEU A 103 16.13 -10.44 -9.90
N PRO A 104 16.69 -11.22 -8.94
CA PRO A 104 15.93 -11.65 -7.76
C PRO A 104 15.40 -10.47 -6.96
N VAL A 105 14.17 -10.59 -6.43
CA VAL A 105 13.45 -9.47 -5.81
C VAL A 105 14.17 -9.00 -4.55
N GLY A 106 14.67 -9.94 -3.74
CA GLY A 106 15.46 -9.59 -2.55
C GLY A 106 16.72 -8.77 -2.89
N ARG A 107 17.38 -9.05 -4.02
CA ARG A 107 18.63 -8.36 -4.40
C ARG A 107 18.39 -6.90 -4.78
N ILE A 108 17.35 -6.62 -5.57
CA ILE A 108 17.04 -5.23 -5.94
C ILE A 108 16.54 -4.42 -4.74
N VAL A 109 15.82 -5.04 -3.82
CA VAL A 109 15.37 -4.41 -2.58
C VAL A 109 16.58 -4.08 -1.71
N SER A 110 17.55 -4.98 -1.52
CA SER A 110 18.80 -4.67 -0.82
C SER A 110 19.57 -3.51 -1.48
N ALA A 111 19.74 -3.54 -2.80
CA ALA A 111 20.41 -2.46 -3.53
C ALA A 111 19.68 -1.11 -3.38
N LEU A 112 18.34 -1.14 -3.31
CA LEU A 112 17.54 0.05 -3.03
C LEU A 112 17.73 0.56 -1.60
N ALA A 113 17.82 -0.32 -0.60
CA ALA A 113 18.14 0.07 0.78
C ALA A 113 19.48 0.80 0.84
N ASP A 114 20.52 0.24 0.23
CA ASP A 114 21.85 0.86 0.20
C ASP A 114 21.80 2.24 -0.48
N LYS A 115 21.09 2.35 -1.61
CA LYS A 115 20.89 3.63 -2.29
C LYS A 115 20.13 4.65 -1.43
N ALA A 116 19.12 4.23 -0.69
CA ALA A 116 18.35 5.09 0.20
C ALA A 116 19.17 5.53 1.41
N GLN A 117 19.97 4.62 1.97
CA GLN A 117 20.82 4.86 3.13
C GLN A 117 21.87 5.94 2.88
N VAL A 118 22.46 6.00 1.67
CA VAL A 118 23.43 7.05 1.34
C VAL A 118 22.82 8.45 1.56
N ASN A 119 21.54 8.62 1.20
CA ASN A 119 20.80 9.86 1.37
C ASN A 119 20.38 10.17 2.82
N THR A 120 20.56 9.24 3.77
CA THR A 120 20.29 9.44 5.19
C THR A 120 21.56 9.74 6.00
N GLN A 121 22.74 9.72 5.37
CA GLN A 121 24.02 9.91 6.06
C GLN A 121 24.91 11.00 5.46
N HIS A 122 24.69 11.39 4.20
CA HIS A 122 25.53 12.40 3.54
C HIS A 122 24.93 13.81 3.66
N TYR A 123 25.76 14.77 4.05
CA TYR A 123 25.39 16.18 4.08
C TYR A 123 25.00 16.69 2.69
N GLY A 124 24.01 17.58 2.63
CA GLY A 124 23.48 18.13 1.36
C GLY A 124 22.51 17.19 0.62
N GLY A 125 22.41 15.92 1.04
CA GLY A 125 21.36 15.02 0.60
C GLY A 125 20.07 15.18 1.42
N ARG A 126 18.97 14.61 0.92
CA ARG A 126 17.75 14.39 1.69
C ARG A 126 17.26 12.95 1.50
N PRO A 127 16.62 12.34 2.52
CA PRO A 127 15.96 11.05 2.36
C PRO A 127 14.91 11.11 1.25
N TYR A 128 14.68 9.97 0.61
CA TYR A 128 13.58 9.84 -0.35
C TYR A 128 12.26 9.92 0.40
N GLY A 129 11.40 10.88 0.08
CA GLY A 129 10.10 11.08 0.72
C GLY A 129 9.02 10.13 0.19
N VAL A 130 9.38 8.89 -0.14
CA VAL A 130 8.49 7.90 -0.74
C VAL A 130 8.68 6.54 -0.07
N GLY A 131 7.56 5.89 0.26
CA GLY A 131 7.51 4.49 0.64
C GLY A 131 7.07 3.66 -0.55
N LEU A 132 7.63 2.46 -0.68
CA LEU A 132 7.32 1.54 -1.76
C LEU A 132 6.77 0.23 -1.21
N LEU A 133 5.80 -0.33 -1.93
CA LEU A 133 5.53 -1.76 -1.88
C LEU A 133 6.06 -2.36 -3.17
N VAL A 134 6.99 -3.30 -3.08
CA VAL A 134 7.59 -4.00 -4.21
C VAL A 134 7.00 -5.40 -4.25
N ILE A 135 6.38 -5.76 -5.38
CA ILE A 135 6.00 -7.15 -5.66
C ILE A 135 6.85 -7.69 -6.79
N GLY A 136 7.22 -8.96 -6.69
CA GLY A 136 7.84 -9.67 -7.79
C GLY A 136 7.72 -11.17 -7.59
N ALA A 137 7.91 -11.93 -8.67
CA ALA A 137 8.01 -13.37 -8.62
C ALA A 137 9.38 -13.79 -9.14
N ASP A 138 10.13 -14.53 -8.34
CA ASP A 138 11.39 -15.13 -8.75
C ASP A 138 11.38 -16.64 -8.49
N GLU A 139 12.54 -17.28 -8.63
CA GLU A 139 12.70 -18.74 -8.45
C GLU A 139 12.26 -19.23 -7.07
N THR A 140 12.27 -18.36 -6.05
CA THR A 140 11.82 -18.69 -4.70
C THR A 140 10.34 -18.42 -4.45
N GLY A 141 9.65 -17.84 -5.43
CA GLY A 141 8.22 -17.60 -5.44
C GLY A 141 7.84 -16.12 -5.46
N PRO A 142 6.58 -15.80 -5.11
CA PRO A 142 6.11 -14.42 -5.01
C PRO A 142 6.56 -13.75 -3.72
N HIS A 143 7.03 -12.51 -3.86
CA HIS A 143 7.51 -11.67 -2.77
C HIS A 143 6.72 -10.38 -2.67
N LEU A 144 6.65 -9.86 -1.45
CA LEU A 144 6.15 -8.54 -1.13
C LEU A 144 7.12 -7.89 -0.15
N PHE A 145 7.76 -6.81 -0.58
CA PHE A 145 8.63 -6.00 0.27
C PHE A 145 8.03 -4.62 0.51
N GLU A 146 8.16 -4.12 1.72
CA GLU A 146 8.06 -2.70 2.01
C GLU A 146 9.47 -2.09 1.98
N CYS A 147 9.61 -0.95 1.30
CA CYS A 147 10.81 -0.13 1.38
C CYS A 147 10.49 1.24 1.98
N SER A 148 11.15 1.56 3.08
CA SER A 148 10.96 2.81 3.83
C SER A 148 12.01 3.86 3.45
N PRO A 149 11.67 5.17 3.50
CA PRO A 149 12.61 6.30 3.46
C PRO A 149 13.84 6.16 4.37
N SER A 150 13.72 5.40 5.46
CA SER A 150 14.81 5.19 6.43
C SER A 150 15.91 4.26 5.93
N GLY A 151 15.75 3.63 4.76
CA GLY A 151 16.64 2.59 4.25
C GLY A 151 16.35 1.20 4.81
N ASN A 152 15.29 1.05 5.63
CA ASN A 152 14.85 -0.26 6.11
C ASN A 152 13.91 -0.90 5.10
N ASN A 153 14.12 -2.20 4.86
CA ASN A 153 13.25 -3.00 4.02
C ASN A 153 12.83 -4.27 4.76
N PHE A 154 11.56 -4.65 4.63
CA PHE A 154 11.01 -5.82 5.26
C PHE A 154 10.17 -6.62 4.27
N GLU A 155 10.27 -7.94 4.35
CA GLU A 155 9.40 -8.84 3.61
C GLU A 155 8.12 -9.11 4.42
N TYR A 156 6.95 -9.04 3.76
CA TYR A 156 5.65 -9.15 4.39
C TYR A 156 4.76 -10.20 3.70
N TYR A 157 3.81 -10.75 4.45
CA TYR A 157 2.68 -11.51 3.86
C TYR A 157 1.60 -10.57 3.31
N ALA A 158 1.36 -9.48 4.02
CA ALA A 158 0.53 -8.37 3.59
C ALA A 158 0.98 -7.09 4.28
N MET A 159 0.87 -5.96 3.60
CA MET A 159 1.30 -4.66 4.11
C MET A 159 0.50 -3.54 3.45
N ALA A 160 0.34 -2.42 4.17
CA ALA A 160 -0.28 -1.22 3.65
C ALA A 160 0.54 0.03 3.99
N ILE A 161 0.66 0.93 3.02
CA ILE A 161 1.35 2.22 3.14
C ILE A 161 0.43 3.37 2.71
N GLY A 162 0.80 4.60 3.08
CA GLY A 162 0.04 5.80 2.76
C GLY A 162 -1.08 6.12 3.77
N SER A 163 -1.94 7.05 3.36
CA SER A 163 -2.96 7.66 4.21
C SER A 163 -3.94 6.61 4.72
N ARG A 164 -4.15 6.57 6.04
CA ARG A 164 -5.04 5.60 6.71
C ARG A 164 -4.67 4.14 6.45
N GLY A 165 -3.38 3.87 6.19
CA GLY A 165 -2.87 2.50 6.05
C GLY A 165 -3.13 1.62 7.28
N GLN A 166 -3.25 2.19 8.48
CA GLN A 166 -3.54 1.42 9.69
C GLN A 166 -4.87 0.65 9.62
N SER A 167 -5.92 1.24 9.05
CA SER A 167 -7.22 0.58 8.88
C SER A 167 -7.12 -0.64 7.96
N ALA A 168 -6.33 -0.54 6.88
CA ALA A 168 -6.02 -1.68 6.03
C ALA A 168 -5.22 -2.75 6.79
N LYS A 169 -4.20 -2.37 7.57
CA LYS A 169 -3.40 -3.31 8.36
C LYS A 169 -4.28 -4.12 9.32
N THR A 170 -5.19 -3.47 10.05
CA THR A 170 -6.12 -4.15 10.95
C THR A 170 -7.03 -5.15 10.23
N TYR A 171 -7.44 -4.87 9.00
CA TYR A 171 -8.16 -5.84 8.17
C TYR A 171 -7.26 -7.02 7.77
N LEU A 172 -6.06 -6.73 7.27
CA LEU A 172 -5.11 -7.73 6.78
C LEU A 172 -4.65 -8.67 7.89
N GLU A 173 -4.38 -8.15 9.10
CA GLU A 173 -4.00 -8.94 10.28
C GLU A 173 -5.04 -9.99 10.67
N ARG A 174 -6.33 -9.77 10.36
CA ARG A 174 -7.39 -10.74 10.65
C ARG A 174 -7.48 -11.86 9.62
N GLN A 175 -6.98 -11.64 8.41
CA GLN A 175 -7.24 -12.49 7.25
C GLN A 175 -5.96 -13.10 6.64
N TYR A 176 -4.77 -12.68 7.08
CA TYR A 176 -3.50 -13.01 6.41
C TYR A 176 -3.21 -14.51 6.30
N GLU A 177 -3.65 -15.31 7.27
CA GLU A 177 -3.48 -16.77 7.25
C GLU A 177 -4.19 -17.41 6.05
N SER A 178 -5.29 -16.81 5.59
CA SER A 178 -6.06 -17.31 4.45
C SER A 178 -5.43 -16.96 3.08
N PHE A 179 -4.38 -16.13 3.05
CA PHE A 179 -3.77 -15.66 1.81
C PHE A 179 -2.82 -16.68 1.18
N ALA A 180 -2.16 -17.52 2.00
CA ALA A 180 -1.12 -18.43 1.53
C ALA A 180 -1.59 -19.34 0.39
N ASP A 181 -2.80 -19.88 0.50
CA ASP A 181 -3.41 -20.80 -0.48
C ASP A 181 -4.51 -20.13 -1.32
N ALA A 182 -4.63 -18.80 -1.27
CA ALA A 182 -5.62 -18.07 -2.05
C ALA A 182 -5.26 -18.03 -3.54
N ALA A 183 -6.26 -18.27 -4.39
CA ALA A 183 -6.18 -17.99 -5.81
C ALA A 183 -6.10 -16.47 -6.08
N LEU A 184 -5.58 -16.09 -7.24
CA LEU A 184 -5.39 -14.69 -7.65
C LEU A 184 -6.65 -13.85 -7.47
N ASP A 185 -7.81 -14.34 -7.95
CA ASP A 185 -9.09 -13.65 -7.82
C ASP A 185 -9.42 -13.33 -6.36
N LYS A 186 -9.35 -14.33 -5.48
CA LYS A 186 -9.62 -14.13 -4.05
C LYS A 186 -8.65 -13.12 -3.44
N LEU A 187 -7.37 -13.21 -3.80
CA LEU A 187 -6.33 -12.30 -3.32
C LEU A 187 -6.60 -10.84 -3.76
N ILE A 188 -7.02 -10.62 -5.01
CA ILE A 188 -7.43 -9.28 -5.48
C ILE A 188 -8.61 -8.74 -4.67
N HIS A 189 -9.60 -9.57 -4.36
CA HIS A 189 -10.77 -9.15 -3.57
C HIS A 189 -10.40 -8.77 -2.14
N GLU A 190 -9.55 -9.56 -1.49
CA GLU A 190 -9.05 -9.25 -0.14
C GLU A 190 -8.24 -7.94 -0.13
N GLY A 191 -7.43 -7.70 -1.16
CA GLY A 191 -6.72 -6.42 -1.33
C GLY A 191 -7.65 -5.23 -1.55
N LEU A 192 -8.72 -5.40 -2.33
CA LEU A 192 -9.74 -4.36 -2.55
C LEU A 192 -10.55 -4.06 -1.27
N LYS A 193 -10.93 -5.08 -0.50
CA LYS A 193 -11.57 -4.90 0.81
C LYS A 193 -10.68 -4.16 1.80
N ALA A 194 -9.41 -4.55 1.87
CA ALA A 194 -8.41 -3.85 2.69
C ALA A 194 -8.26 -2.39 2.25
N LEU A 195 -8.20 -2.12 0.94
CA LEU A 195 -8.10 -0.76 0.41
C LEU A 195 -9.38 0.05 0.72
N GLN A 196 -10.56 -0.55 0.63
CA GLN A 196 -11.83 0.11 0.95
C GLN A 196 -11.89 0.56 2.41
N ALA A 197 -11.31 -0.23 3.34
CA ALA A 197 -11.19 0.17 4.74
C ALA A 197 -10.34 1.45 4.94
N THR A 198 -9.54 1.86 3.95
CA THR A 198 -8.78 3.11 3.97
C THR A 198 -9.54 4.32 3.41
N LEU A 199 -10.77 4.15 2.93
CA LEU A 199 -11.60 5.23 2.38
C LEU A 199 -12.45 5.92 3.47
N GLN A 200 -12.95 7.12 3.16
CA GLN A 200 -13.92 7.79 4.05
C GLN A 200 -15.29 7.14 3.83
N GLN A 201 -16.20 7.21 4.79
CA GLN A 201 -17.50 6.52 4.73
C GLN A 201 -18.35 6.93 3.51
N ASP A 202 -18.15 8.14 3.00
CA ASP A 202 -18.81 8.71 1.83
C ASP A 202 -18.15 8.34 0.48
N LYS A 203 -17.00 7.65 0.50
CA LYS A 203 -16.23 7.32 -0.70
C LYS A 203 -16.13 5.83 -0.93
N SER A 204 -16.42 5.41 -2.15
CA SER A 204 -16.27 4.02 -2.61
C SER A 204 -15.14 3.89 -3.63
N LEU A 205 -14.68 2.65 -3.84
CA LEU A 205 -13.78 2.33 -4.94
C LEU A 205 -14.57 2.29 -6.25
N ASP A 206 -13.99 2.87 -7.30
CA ASP A 206 -14.54 2.88 -8.64
C ASP A 206 -13.43 2.57 -9.67
N VAL A 207 -13.83 2.36 -10.93
CA VAL A 207 -12.91 2.02 -12.03
C VAL A 207 -11.88 3.13 -12.35
N LYS A 208 -12.14 4.37 -11.92
CA LYS A 208 -11.27 5.52 -12.17
C LYS A 208 -10.26 5.70 -11.03
N ASN A 209 -10.67 5.46 -9.79
CA ASN A 209 -9.89 5.71 -8.59
C ASN A 209 -9.09 4.49 -8.11
N ALA A 210 -9.49 3.27 -8.47
CA ALA A 210 -8.79 2.06 -8.07
C ALA A 210 -7.80 1.61 -9.16
N SER A 211 -6.76 0.91 -8.74
CA SER A 211 -5.81 0.24 -9.63
C SER A 211 -5.32 -1.03 -8.95
N VAL A 212 -5.27 -2.13 -9.71
CA VAL A 212 -4.77 -3.41 -9.25
C VAL A 212 -3.57 -3.78 -10.11
N ALA A 213 -2.55 -4.37 -9.52
CA ALA A 213 -1.51 -5.05 -10.27
C ALA A 213 -1.19 -6.39 -9.60
N TYR A 214 -0.78 -7.36 -10.39
CA TYR A 214 -0.39 -8.67 -9.90
C TYR A 214 0.77 -9.25 -10.68
N VAL A 215 1.47 -10.18 -10.05
CA VAL A 215 2.56 -10.98 -10.62
C VAL A 215 2.53 -12.36 -9.99
N GLY A 216 2.98 -13.38 -10.72
CA GLY A 216 3.09 -14.76 -10.22
C GLY A 216 4.23 -15.50 -10.91
N VAL A 217 4.46 -16.75 -10.54
CA VAL A 217 5.60 -17.55 -11.04
C VAL A 217 5.63 -17.63 -12.58
N ASP A 218 4.46 -17.78 -13.20
CA ASP A 218 4.29 -17.83 -14.67
C ASP A 218 3.43 -16.68 -15.20
N VAL A 219 3.26 -15.63 -14.40
CA VAL A 219 2.34 -14.53 -14.72
C VAL A 219 3.13 -13.22 -14.67
N PRO A 220 3.33 -12.54 -15.82
CA PRO A 220 4.06 -11.29 -15.84
C PRO A 220 3.28 -10.19 -15.10
N PHE A 221 4.02 -9.21 -14.59
CA PHE A 221 3.49 -8.05 -13.91
C PHE A 221 2.47 -7.34 -14.81
N THR A 222 1.22 -7.43 -14.41
CA THR A 222 0.07 -6.93 -15.17
C THR A 222 -0.67 -5.90 -14.32
N VAL A 223 -1.01 -4.77 -14.92
CA VAL A 223 -1.79 -3.71 -14.28
C VAL A 223 -3.20 -3.72 -14.86
N VAL A 224 -4.20 -3.81 -13.98
CA VAL A 224 -5.63 -3.80 -14.29
C VAL A 224 -6.23 -2.48 -13.82
N GLU A 225 -6.72 -1.68 -14.77
CA GLU A 225 -7.36 -0.39 -14.56
C GLU A 225 -8.55 -0.23 -15.51
N GLY A 226 -9.48 0.69 -15.20
CA GLY A 226 -10.63 0.98 -16.06
C GLY A 226 -11.67 -0.14 -16.06
N GLU A 227 -12.28 -0.40 -17.21
CA GLU A 227 -13.40 -1.35 -17.36
C GLU A 227 -13.01 -2.78 -16.97
N ALA A 228 -11.75 -3.17 -17.16
CA ALA A 228 -11.25 -4.49 -16.77
C ALA A 228 -11.32 -4.72 -15.24
N LEU A 229 -11.42 -3.66 -14.44
CA LEU A 229 -11.54 -3.74 -12.99
C LEU A 229 -13.00 -3.88 -12.51
N ALA A 230 -13.99 -3.58 -13.37
CA ALA A 230 -15.41 -3.62 -13.01
C ALA A 230 -15.87 -4.96 -12.41
N PRO A 231 -15.50 -6.13 -12.95
CA PRO A 231 -15.92 -7.43 -12.39
C PRO A 231 -15.43 -7.67 -10.97
N HIS A 232 -14.24 -7.15 -10.61
CA HIS A 232 -13.69 -7.27 -9.27
C HIS A 232 -14.36 -6.30 -8.28
N LEU A 233 -14.78 -5.12 -8.74
CA LEU A 233 -15.47 -4.12 -7.93
C LEU A 233 -16.95 -4.48 -7.69
N GLU A 234 -17.64 -5.08 -8.66
CA GLU A 234 -19.02 -5.52 -8.49
C GLU A 234 -19.16 -6.60 -7.41
N ARG A 235 -18.18 -7.52 -7.35
CA ARG A 235 -18.10 -8.55 -6.31
C ARG A 235 -17.73 -8.00 -4.92
N LEU A 236 -17.25 -6.76 -4.85
CA LEU A 236 -16.97 -6.04 -3.59
C LEU A 236 -18.24 -5.39 -3.01
N ALA A 237 -19.21 -5.03 -3.86
CA ALA A 237 -20.47 -4.48 -3.40
C ALA A 237 -21.12 -5.46 -2.40
N PRO A 238 -21.66 -4.96 -1.27
CA PRO A 238 -22.22 -5.82 -0.26
C PRO A 238 -23.27 -6.73 -0.88
N SER A 239 -23.05 -8.04 -0.77
CA SER A 239 -24.11 -9.02 -0.91
C SER A 239 -25.27 -8.50 -0.05
N ARG A 240 -26.41 -8.25 -0.68
CA ARG A 240 -27.64 -7.74 -0.08
C ARG A 240 -28.19 -8.62 1.07
N ARG A 241 -27.46 -9.66 1.49
CA ARG A 241 -27.81 -10.62 2.55
C ARG A 241 -27.27 -10.25 3.94
N ASP A 242 -26.20 -9.45 4.05
CA ASP A 242 -25.62 -9.12 5.36
C ASP A 242 -26.28 -7.91 6.05
N ALA A 243 -27.18 -7.21 5.35
CA ALA A 243 -27.97 -6.10 5.90
C ALA A 243 -29.30 -6.53 6.54
N THR A 244 -29.68 -7.80 6.41
CA THR A 244 -31.00 -8.33 6.87
C THR A 244 -30.94 -9.20 8.12
N SER A 245 -29.77 -9.43 8.73
CA SER A 245 -29.64 -10.24 9.95
C SER A 245 -29.54 -9.42 11.25
N GLY A 246 -29.92 -8.15 11.23
CA GLY A 246 -29.77 -7.23 12.36
C GLY A 246 -30.97 -6.32 12.56
N THR A 247 -32.19 -6.86 12.56
CA THR A 247 -33.38 -6.11 13.04
C THR A 247 -34.49 -7.08 13.46
N THR A 248 -34.26 -7.79 14.57
CA THR A 248 -35.36 -8.31 15.37
C THR A 248 -35.67 -7.25 16.43
N THR A 249 -36.50 -6.27 16.06
CA THR A 249 -37.12 -5.35 17.03
C THR A 249 -38.13 -6.14 17.86
N GLU A 250 -37.78 -6.42 19.11
CA GLU A 250 -38.77 -6.77 20.15
C GLU A 250 -39.71 -5.57 20.36
N PRO A 251 -41.04 -5.76 20.40
CA PRO A 251 -41.94 -4.67 20.76
C PRO A 251 -41.88 -4.45 22.27
N SER A 252 -41.31 -3.32 22.68
CA SER A 252 -41.44 -2.78 24.05
C SER A 252 -42.90 -2.43 24.30
N ALA A 253 -43.53 -3.16 25.24
CA ALA A 253 -44.84 -2.85 25.77
C ALA A 253 -44.74 -1.57 26.62
N ALA A 254 -45.41 -0.50 26.18
CA ALA A 254 -45.60 0.70 26.96
C ALA A 254 -46.70 0.45 28.01
N THR A 255 -46.32 0.31 29.27
CA THR A 255 -47.22 0.38 30.41
C THR A 255 -47.40 1.85 30.79
N ASP A 256 -48.55 2.39 30.42
CA ASP A 256 -49.02 3.71 30.83
C ASP A 256 -49.64 3.58 32.23
N VAL A 257 -48.93 4.08 33.26
CA VAL A 257 -49.47 4.14 34.64
C VAL A 257 -49.58 5.60 35.04
N ALA A 258 -50.82 6.06 35.11
CA ALA A 258 -51.22 7.39 35.54
C ALA A 258 -50.81 7.68 37.00
N PRO A 259 -50.50 8.94 37.36
CA PRO A 259 -50.23 9.33 38.74
C PRO A 259 -51.55 9.54 39.49
N MET A 260 -51.65 8.99 40.70
CA MET A 260 -52.72 9.33 41.66
C MET A 260 -52.06 9.83 42.95
N GLU A 261 -52.20 11.13 43.21
CA GLU A 261 -52.11 11.77 44.54
C GLU A 261 -53.21 11.13 45.43
N THR A 262 -53.11 10.85 46.73
CA THR A 262 -52.79 11.63 47.96
C THR A 262 -52.72 10.58 49.11
N GLU A 263 -51.98 10.72 50.21
CA GLU A 263 -52.13 11.66 51.35
C GLU A 263 -50.79 11.93 52.03
#